data_AF-A0A7V9PK85-F1
#
_entry.id   AF-A0A7V9PK85-F1
#
_cell.length_a   1.000
_cell.length_b   1.000
_cell.length_c   1.000
_cell.angle_alpha   90.00
_cell.angle_beta   90.00
_cell.angle_gamma   90.00
#
_symmetry.space_group_name_H-M   'P 1'
#
loop_
_entity.id
_entity.type
_entity.pdbx_description
1 polymer ?
#
loop_
_entity_poly.entity_id
_entity_poly.type
_entity_poly.pdbx_seq_one_letter_code
_entity_poly.pdbx_strand_id
1 'polypeptide(L)'
;MPAAAVSTTVIRRLRDFAAAGRWTDVLAAYDTLDPAIQSQAEVGLIGATAAARLGQLDRAAALGSEALERFRMRADTDGRLRAVNLLGAISFE
;
A
#
# COMPACT_ATOMS: atom_id res chain seq x y z
N MET A 1 18.19 12.18 -9.71
CA MET A 1 16.74 12.49 -9.83
C MET A 1 16.17 12.77 -8.44
N PRO A 2 15.23 13.70 -8.26
CA PRO A 2 14.67 13.98 -6.94
C PRO A 2 13.80 12.80 -6.44
N ALA A 3 13.87 12.50 -5.14
CA ALA A 3 13.17 11.37 -4.50
C ALA A 3 11.64 11.35 -4.75
N ALA A 4 11.02 12.53 -4.90
CA ALA A 4 9.61 12.66 -5.23
C ALA A 4 9.25 12.06 -6.61
N ALA A 5 10.09 12.25 -7.63
CA ALA A 5 9.83 11.73 -8.99
C ALA A 5 9.93 10.19 -9.06
N VAL A 6 10.83 9.61 -8.27
CA VAL A 6 10.94 8.15 -8.11
C VAL A 6 9.66 7.60 -7.48
N SER A 7 9.18 8.25 -6.43
CA SER A 7 7.97 7.86 -5.69
C SER A 7 6.72 7.86 -6.57
N THR A 8 6.51 8.91 -7.38
CA THR A 8 5.39 8.99 -8.32
C THR A 8 5.45 7.88 -9.38
N THR A 9 6.63 7.55 -9.89
CA THR A 9 6.80 6.50 -10.91
C THR A 9 6.50 5.12 -10.34
N VAL A 10 6.97 4.84 -9.11
CA VAL A 10 6.69 3.59 -8.41
C VAL A 10 5.20 3.44 -8.15
N ILE A 11 4.54 4.46 -7.59
CA ILE A 11 3.10 4.43 -7.29
C ILE A 11 2.30 4.16 -8.57
N ARG A 12 2.63 4.83 -9.67
CA ARG A 12 1.97 4.61 -10.96
C ARG A 12 2.12 3.15 -11.40
N ARG A 13 3.34 2.59 -11.39
CA ARG A 13 3.58 1.21 -11.80
C ARG A 13 2.81 0.20 -10.95
N LEU A 14 2.78 0.37 -9.63
CA LEU A 14 2.02 -0.51 -8.75
C LEU A 14 0.51 -0.43 -9.03
N ARG A 15 0.00 0.77 -9.30
CA ARG A 15 -1.41 0.97 -9.70
C ARG A 15 -1.73 0.36 -11.05
N ASP A 16 -0.80 0.41 -12.01
CA ASP A 16 -0.97 -0.22 -13.33
C ASP A 16 -1.15 -1.75 -13.18
N PHE A 17 -0.36 -2.40 -12.32
CA PHE A 17 -0.55 -3.82 -12.01
C PHE A 17 -1.88 -4.09 -11.28
N ALA A 18 -2.23 -3.26 -10.30
CA ALA A 18 -3.47 -3.39 -9.53
C ALA A 18 -4.72 -3.24 -10.43
N ALA A 19 -4.72 -2.26 -11.33
CA ALA A 19 -5.80 -2.04 -12.29
C ALA A 19 -6.00 -3.22 -13.25
N ALA A 20 -4.93 -3.95 -13.55
CA ALA A 20 -4.97 -5.18 -14.35
C ALA A 20 -5.33 -6.43 -13.52
N GLY A 21 -5.62 -6.30 -12.23
CA GLY A 21 -5.91 -7.43 -11.33
C GLY A 21 -4.68 -8.31 -11.02
N ARG A 22 -3.47 -7.84 -11.34
CA ARG A 22 -2.21 -8.57 -11.20
C ARG A 22 -1.64 -8.45 -9.80
N TRP A 23 -2.39 -8.92 -8.79
CA TRP A 23 -2.06 -8.72 -7.37
C TRP A 23 -0.73 -9.35 -6.95
N THR A 24 -0.37 -10.52 -7.51
CA THR A 24 0.94 -11.14 -7.30
C THR A 24 2.07 -10.25 -7.79
N ASP A 25 1.91 -9.58 -8.93
CA ASP A 25 2.92 -8.67 -9.47
C ASP A 25 3.02 -7.37 -8.67
N VAL A 26 1.90 -6.87 -8.12
CA VAL A 26 1.92 -5.72 -7.20
C VAL A 26 2.80 -6.05 -5.99
N LEU A 27 2.55 -7.20 -5.35
CA LEU A 27 3.24 -7.57 -4.12
C LEU A 27 4.71 -7.93 -4.39
N ALA A 28 5.00 -8.64 -5.48
CA ALA A 28 6.37 -8.91 -5.90
C ALA A 28 7.15 -7.62 -6.20
N ALA A 29 6.54 -6.67 -6.91
CA ALA A 29 7.17 -5.38 -7.17
C ALA A 29 7.39 -4.59 -5.86
N TYR A 30 6.39 -4.55 -4.98
CA TYR A 30 6.47 -3.91 -3.66
C TYR A 30 7.65 -4.47 -2.84
N ASP A 31 7.81 -5.79 -2.80
CA ASP A 31 8.85 -6.48 -2.01
C ASP A 31 10.28 -6.17 -2.48
N THR A 32 10.44 -5.76 -3.74
CA THR A 32 11.74 -5.34 -4.30
C THR A 32 12.06 -3.86 -4.10
N LEU A 33 11.11 -3.07 -3.58
CA LEU A 33 11.33 -1.64 -3.36
C LEU A 33 12.30 -1.40 -2.21
N ASP A 34 13.03 -0.29 -2.31
CA ASP A 34 13.83 0.23 -1.20
C ASP A 34 12.94 0.47 0.05
N PRO A 35 13.41 0.13 1.27
CA PRO A 35 12.63 0.34 2.49
C PRO A 35 12.13 1.78 2.69
N ALA A 36 12.89 2.79 2.26
CA ALA A 36 12.46 4.18 2.35
C ALA A 36 11.27 4.47 1.42
N ILE A 37 11.16 3.78 0.28
CA ILE A 37 10.02 3.87 -0.62
C ILE A 37 8.84 3.06 -0.07
N GLN A 38 9.08 1.85 0.44
CA GLN A 38 8.05 1.03 1.08
C GLN A 38 7.38 1.75 2.25
N SER A 39 8.18 2.53 3.01
CA SER A 39 7.71 3.34 4.13
C SER A 39 6.81 4.51 3.72
N GLN A 40 6.56 4.77 2.44
CA GLN A 40 5.62 5.81 2.04
C GLN A 40 4.18 5.31 2.19
N ALA A 41 3.33 6.12 2.81
CA ALA A 41 1.95 5.73 3.15
C ALA A 41 1.16 5.14 1.98
N GLU A 42 1.18 5.79 0.81
CA GLU A 42 0.46 5.33 -0.39
C GLU A 42 1.04 4.02 -0.95
N VAL A 43 2.37 3.84 -0.91
CA VAL A 43 3.03 2.62 -1.37
C VAL A 43 2.68 1.45 -0.44
N GLY A 44 2.74 1.68 0.88
CA GLY A 44 2.31 0.72 1.90
C GLY A 44 0.84 0.32 1.76
N LEU A 45 -0.05 1.27 1.51
CA LEU A 45 -1.49 0.97 1.31
C LEU A 45 -1.74 0.09 0.07
N ILE A 46 -1.00 0.32 -1.03
CA ILE A 46 -1.10 -0.52 -2.23
C ILE A 46 -0.58 -1.94 -1.94
N GLY A 47 0.55 -2.06 -1.23
CA GLY A 47 1.09 -3.35 -0.80
C GLY A 47 0.12 -4.12 0.12
N ALA A 48 -0.47 -3.43 1.09
CA ALA A 48 -1.50 -3.98 1.99
C ALA A 48 -2.73 -4.48 1.21
N THR A 49 -3.19 -3.70 0.24
CA THR A 49 -4.34 -4.07 -0.61
C THR A 49 -4.02 -5.32 -1.43
N ALA A 50 -2.83 -5.42 -2.02
CA ALA A 50 -2.41 -6.60 -2.77
C ALA A 50 -2.31 -7.85 -1.88
N ALA A 51 -1.74 -7.71 -0.67
CA ALA A 51 -1.70 -8.79 0.31
C ALA A 51 -3.11 -9.28 0.70
N ALA A 52 -4.05 -8.36 0.95
CA ALA A 52 -5.44 -8.70 1.26
C ALA A 52 -6.10 -9.47 0.10
N ARG A 53 -5.93 -9.00 -1.14
CA ARG A 53 -6.47 -9.65 -2.35
C ARG A 53 -5.91 -11.06 -2.59
N LEU A 54 -4.74 -11.37 -2.03
CA LEU A 54 -4.10 -12.69 -2.10
C LEU A 54 -4.41 -13.55 -0.87
N GLY A 55 -5.27 -13.11 0.04
CA GLY A 55 -5.60 -13.84 1.28
C GLY A 55 -4.51 -13.79 2.35
N GLN A 56 -3.48 -12.94 2.20
CA GLN A 56 -2.41 -12.78 3.18
C GLN A 56 -2.84 -11.77 4.26
N LEU A 57 -3.88 -12.11 5.02
CA LEU A 57 -4.59 -11.16 5.89
C LEU A 57 -3.70 -10.56 7.00
N ASP A 58 -2.88 -11.36 7.67
CA ASP A 58 -1.96 -10.88 8.71
C ASP A 58 -0.98 -9.83 8.16
N ARG A 59 -0.42 -10.13 6.98
CA ARG A 59 0.49 -9.22 6.29
C ARG A 59 -0.22 -7.95 5.84
N ALA A 60 -1.44 -8.07 5.33
CA ALA A 60 -2.25 -6.94 4.93
C ALA A 60 -2.60 -6.04 6.13
N ALA A 61 -2.93 -6.61 7.28
CA ALA A 61 -3.23 -5.86 8.50
C ALA A 61 -2.01 -5.10 9.03
N ALA A 62 -0.83 -5.73 9.03
CA ALA A 62 0.41 -5.09 9.43
C ALA A 62 0.74 -3.88 8.53
N LEU A 63 0.77 -4.10 7.21
CA LEU A 63 1.07 -3.04 6.23
C LEU A 63 0.01 -1.92 6.24
N GLY A 64 -1.27 -2.28 6.37
CA GLY A 64 -2.38 -1.33 6.42
C GLY A 64 -2.33 -0.44 7.67
N SER A 65 -1.97 -1.01 8.82
CA SER A 65 -1.82 -0.27 10.08
C SER A 65 -0.66 0.71 10.02
N GLU A 66 0.46 0.29 9.42
CA GLU A 66 1.64 1.13 9.22
C GLU A 66 1.34 2.30 8.26
N ALA A 67 0.62 2.04 7.17
CA ALA A 67 0.18 3.07 6.23
C ALA A 67 -0.80 4.06 6.90
N LEU A 68 -1.74 3.56 7.68
CA LEU A 68 -2.70 4.37 8.44
C LEU A 68 -1.99 5.36 9.36
N GLU A 69 -0.99 4.91 10.11
CA GLU A 69 -0.26 5.77 11.03
C GLU A 69 0.48 6.89 10.28
N ARG A 70 1.04 6.59 9.10
CA ARG A 70 1.71 7.60 8.28
C ARG A 70 0.75 8.62 7.67
N PHE A 71 -0.44 8.19 7.26
CA PHE A 71 -1.47 9.13 6.82
C PHE A 71 -1.91 10.05 7.96
N ARG A 72 -1.99 9.54 9.21
CA ARG A 72 -2.26 10.37 10.40
C ARG A 72 -1.16 11.41 10.63
N MET A 73 0.12 11.00 10.61
CA MET A 73 1.25 11.92 10.79
C MET A 73 1.27 13.04 9.74
N ARG A 74 0.75 12.78 8.52
CA ARG A 74 0.68 13.73 7.41
C ARG A 74 -0.63 14.53 7.35
N ALA A 75 -1.55 14.32 8.29
CA ALA A 75 -2.91 14.87 8.26
C ALA A 75 -3.68 14.57 6.94
N ASP A 76 -3.39 13.44 6.30
CA ASP A 76 -4.05 13.00 5.07
C ASP A 76 -5.34 12.25 5.41
N THR A 77 -6.46 12.99 5.37
CA THR A 77 -7.77 12.47 5.76
C THR A 77 -8.27 11.40 4.79
N ASP A 78 -8.00 11.56 3.50
CA ASP A 78 -8.46 10.62 2.47
C ASP A 78 -7.68 9.29 2.56
N GLY A 79 -6.35 9.37 2.63
CA GLY A 79 -5.51 8.19 2.82
C GLY A 79 -5.85 7.44 4.11
N ARG A 80 -6.14 8.17 5.20
CA ARG A 80 -6.61 7.61 6.46
C ARG A 80 -7.91 6.82 6.29
N LEU A 81 -8.91 7.38 5.60
CA LEU A 81 -10.19 6.71 5.36
C LEU A 81 -10.00 5.43 4.54
N ARG A 82 -9.19 5.48 3.48
CA ARG A 82 -8.88 4.31 2.64
C ARG A 82 -8.20 3.19 3.44
N ALA A 83 -7.24 3.54 4.30
CA ALA A 83 -6.56 2.56 5.16
C ALA A 83 -7.51 1.95 6.21
N VAL A 84 -8.38 2.76 6.83
CA VAL A 84 -9.39 2.25 7.77
C VAL A 84 -10.38 1.32 7.07
N ASN A 85 -10.84 1.66 5.87
CA ASN A 85 -11.76 0.81 5.11
C ASN A 85 -11.13 -0.55 4.78
N LEU A 86 -9.85 -0.57 4.41
CA LEU A 86 -9.11 -1.82 4.15
C LEU A 86 -9.00 -2.67 5.41
N LEU A 87 -8.58 -2.07 6.54
CA LEU A 87 -8.46 -2.79 7.82
C LEU A 87 -9.80 -3.30 8.32
N GLY A 88 -10.86 -2.51 8.13
CA GLY A 88 -12.23 -2.91 8.37
C GLY A 88 -12.59 -4.16 7.57
N ALA A 89 -12.39 -4.13 6.24
CA ALA A 89 -12.65 -5.28 5.37
C ALA A 89 -11.89 -6.54 5.82
N ILE A 90 -10.58 -6.42 6.12
CA ILE A 90 -9.77 -7.55 6.60
C ILE A 90 -10.32 -8.16 7.89
N SER A 91 -10.90 -7.35 8.78
CA SER A 91 -11.42 -7.83 10.07
C SER A 91 -12.72 -8.64 9.96
N PHE A 92 -13.36 -8.67 8.78
CA PHE A 92 -14.60 -9.40 8.52
C PHE A 92 -14.43 -10.64 7.61
N GLU A 93 -13.20 -10.94 7.18
CA GLU A 93 -12.85 -12.14 6.40
C GLU A 93 -12.45 -13.31 7.32
#